data_AF-A0A2G9ND50-F1
#
_entry.id   AF-A0A2G9ND50-F1
#
_cell.length_a   1.000
_cell.length_b   1.000
_cell.length_c   1.000
_cell.angle_alpha   90.00
_cell.angle_beta   90.00
_cell.angle_gamma   90.00
#
_symmetry.space_group_name_H-M   'P 1'
#
loop_
_entity.id
_entity.type
_entity.pdbx_description
1 polymer ?
#
loop_
_entity_poly.entity_id
_entity_poly.type
_entity_poly.pdbx_seq_one_letter_code
_entity_poly.pdbx_strand_id
1 'polypeptide(L)'
;MPKEIPMPLSMLYPTFTIVPGRGFIPYIRLPENYLALAKEFHNQGRIEEIKGYIEEINKFDESASFGNSNSTEIRLGWDKNNPGLLRHISVSAQSGLDLEEKYGWATYIEHNLGGRFAITTGAIAMKYVSELIIAGE
;
A
#
# COMPACT_ATOMS: atom_id res chain seq x y z
N MET A 1 34.45 -11.18 3.82
CA MET A 1 33.04 -11.11 3.39
C MET A 1 32.26 -10.47 4.52
N PRO A 2 31.62 -9.31 4.33
CA PRO A 2 30.77 -8.77 5.38
C PRO A 2 29.59 -9.72 5.57
N LYS A 3 29.38 -10.17 6.82
CA LYS A 3 28.23 -10.98 7.20
C LYS A 3 26.98 -10.12 6.98
N GLU A 4 26.04 -10.61 6.17
CA GLU A 4 24.68 -10.10 6.16
C GLU A 4 24.16 -10.17 7.59
N ILE A 5 23.87 -9.00 8.16
CA ILE A 5 23.18 -8.94 9.45
C ILE A 5 21.72 -9.18 9.09
N PRO A 6 21.11 -10.33 9.45
CA PRO A 6 19.70 -10.53 9.22
C PRO A 6 18.96 -9.45 9.99
N MET A 7 18.21 -8.62 9.27
CA MET A 7 17.52 -7.51 9.90
C MET A 7 16.47 -8.03 10.88
N PRO A 8 16.26 -7.34 12.01
CA PRO A 8 15.14 -7.65 12.87
C PRO A 8 13.83 -7.41 12.12
N LEU A 9 12.89 -8.36 12.25
CA LEU A 9 11.49 -8.29 11.80
C LEU A 9 10.78 -6.97 12.15
N SER A 10 11.35 -6.17 13.05
CA SER A 10 10.88 -4.84 13.46
C SER A 10 10.84 -3.77 12.36
N MET A 11 11.41 -3.99 11.18
CA MET A 11 11.43 -3.00 10.08
C MET A 11 10.38 -3.23 8.96
N LEU A 12 9.55 -4.26 9.08
CA LEU A 12 8.41 -4.51 8.19
C LEU A 12 7.07 -4.04 8.76
N TYR A 13 7.05 -3.48 9.98
CA TYR A 13 5.80 -2.99 10.57
C TYR A 13 5.38 -1.69 9.91
N PRO A 14 4.24 -1.66 9.19
CA PRO A 14 3.69 -0.41 8.71
C PRO A 14 3.31 0.47 9.90
N THR A 15 3.62 1.76 9.81
CA THR A 15 3.29 2.72 10.88
C THR A 15 2.54 3.91 10.32
N PHE A 16 1.82 4.63 11.19
CA PHE A 16 1.29 5.95 10.87
C PHE A 16 1.98 6.98 11.75
N THR A 17 2.57 7.98 11.12
CA THR A 17 3.11 9.14 11.83
C THR A 17 2.07 10.25 11.85
N ILE A 18 1.80 10.80 13.03
CA ILE A 18 0.97 12.00 13.16
C ILE A 18 1.88 13.21 12.95
N VAL A 19 1.57 14.01 11.93
CA VAL A 19 2.28 15.26 11.65
C VAL A 19 1.35 16.45 11.94
N PRO A 20 1.67 17.29 12.94
CA PRO A 20 0.87 18.45 13.29
C PRO A 20 0.58 19.35 12.07
N GLY A 21 -0.68 19.71 11.87
CA GLY A 21 -1.13 20.53 10.73
C GLY A 21 -1.20 19.82 9.38
N ARG A 22 -0.77 18.56 9.26
CA ARG A 22 -0.87 17.75 8.03
C ARG A 22 -1.77 16.52 8.17
N GLY A 23 -1.83 15.92 9.35
CA GLY A 23 -2.64 14.72 9.62
C GLY A 23 -1.79 13.45 9.74
N PHE A 24 -2.34 12.31 9.31
CA PHE A 24 -1.65 11.02 9.35
C PHE A 24 -0.81 10.82 8.09
N ILE A 25 0.38 10.27 8.25
CA ILE A 25 1.26 9.86 7.15
C ILE A 25 1.58 8.38 7.32
N PRO A 26 1.08 7.49 6.43
CA PRO A 26 1.48 6.09 6.45
C PRO A 26 2.94 5.95 6.02
N TYR A 27 3.68 5.11 6.73
CA TYR A 27 5.05 4.73 6.41
C TYR A 27 5.10 3.21 6.23
N ILE A 28 5.19 2.78 4.97
CA ILE A 28 5.01 1.39 4.57
C ILE A 28 6.16 1.00 3.65
N ARG A 29 7.00 0.10 4.12
CA ARG A 29 8.13 -0.45 3.37
C ARG A 29 7.76 -1.80 2.78
N LEU A 30 8.29 -2.08 1.59
CA LEU A 30 8.22 -3.42 1.02
C LEU A 30 9.36 -4.31 1.58
N PRO A 31 9.20 -5.64 1.58
CA PRO A 31 10.29 -6.58 1.88
C PRO A 31 11.49 -6.38 0.93
N GLU A 32 12.70 -6.74 1.35
CA GLU A 32 13.90 -6.59 0.49
C GLU A 32 13.77 -7.33 -0.85
N ASN A 33 13.17 -8.51 -0.83
CA ASN A 33 12.94 -9.36 -2.00
C ASN A 33 11.61 -9.06 -2.73
N TYR A 34 11.03 -7.86 -2.54
CA TYR A 34 9.69 -7.52 -3.04
C TYR A 34 9.48 -7.77 -4.54
N LEU A 35 10.52 -7.65 -5.39
CA LEU A 35 10.38 -7.92 -6.83
C LEU A 35 10.08 -9.40 -7.10
N ALA A 36 10.72 -10.31 -6.37
CA ALA A 36 10.45 -11.74 -6.48
C ALA A 36 9.06 -12.08 -5.93
N LEU A 37 8.72 -11.50 -4.78
CA LEU A 37 7.40 -11.67 -4.16
C LEU A 37 6.27 -11.11 -5.03
N ALA A 38 6.46 -9.96 -5.68
CA ALA A 38 5.48 -9.35 -6.57
C ALA A 38 5.16 -10.24 -7.76
N LYS A 39 6.19 -10.87 -8.34
CA LYS A 39 6.02 -11.84 -9.42
C LYS A 39 5.21 -13.04 -8.96
N GLU A 40 5.50 -13.57 -7.78
CA GLU A 40 4.78 -14.72 -7.23
C GLU A 40 3.32 -14.37 -6.87
N PHE A 41 3.12 -13.23 -6.21
CA PHE A 41 1.81 -12.63 -5.95
C PHE A 41 0.97 -12.52 -7.22
N HIS A 42 1.56 -12.09 -8.34
CA HIS A 42 0.90 -12.03 -9.63
C HIS A 42 0.57 -13.42 -10.18
N ASN A 43 1.53 -14.36 -10.15
CA ASN A 43 1.33 -15.72 -10.66
C ASN A 43 0.23 -16.48 -9.93
N GLN A 44 0.09 -16.22 -8.62
CA GLN A 44 -0.97 -16.79 -7.79
C GLN A 44 -2.34 -16.09 -7.96
N GLY A 45 -2.43 -15.04 -8.78
CA GLY A 45 -3.70 -14.32 -9.02
C GLY A 45 -4.16 -13.45 -7.84
N ARG A 46 -3.26 -13.14 -6.89
CA ARG A 46 -3.61 -12.42 -5.65
C ARG A 46 -3.92 -10.94 -5.84
N ILE A 47 -3.82 -10.42 -7.08
CA ILE A 47 -4.34 -9.09 -7.42
C ILE A 47 -5.82 -8.96 -7.04
N GLU A 48 -6.60 -10.05 -7.17
CA GLU A 48 -8.01 -10.05 -6.82
C GLU A 48 -8.26 -9.87 -5.31
N GLU A 49 -7.33 -10.29 -4.44
CA GLU A 49 -7.40 -10.04 -3.00
C GLU A 49 -7.34 -8.54 -2.67
N ILE A 50 -6.54 -7.78 -3.42
CA ILE A 50 -6.44 -6.33 -3.25
C ILE A 50 -7.70 -5.63 -3.76
N LYS A 51 -8.23 -6.08 -4.91
CA LYS A 51 -9.47 -5.53 -5.47
C LYS A 51 -10.67 -5.81 -4.56
N GLY A 52 -10.80 -7.05 -4.07
CA GLY A 52 -11.86 -7.43 -3.13
C GLY A 52 -11.79 -6.61 -1.84
N TYR A 53 -10.58 -6.39 -1.31
CA TYR A 53 -10.39 -5.54 -0.15
C TYR A 53 -10.82 -4.07 -0.39
N ILE A 54 -10.55 -3.53 -1.58
CA ILE A 54 -11.01 -2.19 -1.97
C ILE A 54 -12.54 -2.12 -2.06
N GLU A 55 -13.18 -3.16 -2.59
CA GLU A 55 -14.65 -3.25 -2.62
C GLU A 55 -15.25 -3.24 -1.20
N GLU A 56 -14.62 -3.93 -0.25
CA GLU A 56 -15.04 -3.92 1.16
C GLU A 56 -14.91 -2.52 1.79
N ILE A 57 -13.80 -1.82 1.52
CA ILE A 57 -13.60 -0.43 1.96
C ILE A 57 -14.71 0.46 1.39
N ASN A 58 -15.01 0.35 0.10
CA ASN A 58 -16.02 1.17 -0.55
C ASN A 58 -17.43 0.89 0.02
N LYS A 59 -17.78 -0.38 0.26
CA LYS A 59 -19.06 -0.76 0.91
C LYS A 59 -19.17 -0.17 2.32
N PHE A 60 -18.08 -0.21 3.09
CA PHE A 60 -18.05 0.39 4.43
C PHE A 60 -18.27 1.91 4.36
N ASP A 61 -17.56 2.60 3.47
CA ASP A 61 -17.70 4.04 3.26
C ASP A 61 -19.12 4.46 2.82
N GLU A 62 -19.75 3.69 1.94
CA GLU A 62 -21.14 3.91 1.51
C GLU A 62 -22.12 3.77 2.68
N SER A 63 -21.94 2.74 3.50
CA SER A 63 -22.80 2.49 4.67
C SER A 63 -22.68 3.58 5.75
N ALA A 64 -21.50 4.19 5.89
CA ALA A 64 -21.24 5.23 6.87
C ALA A 64 -21.75 6.63 6.43
N SER A 65 -22.00 6.83 5.13
CA SER A 65 -22.21 8.17 4.55
C SER A 65 -23.68 8.62 4.44
N PHE A 66 -24.64 7.95 5.09
CA PHE A 66 -26.08 8.33 5.16
C PHE A 66 -26.66 8.97 3.87
N GLY A 67 -26.40 8.36 2.71
CA GLY A 67 -27.02 8.76 1.44
C GLY A 67 -26.27 9.79 0.59
N ASN A 68 -25.02 10.15 0.92
CA ASN A 68 -24.19 10.95 0.02
C ASN A 68 -23.21 10.03 -0.74
N SER A 69 -23.60 9.58 -1.93
CA SER A 69 -22.95 8.52 -2.71
C SER A 69 -21.68 8.94 -3.47
N ASN A 70 -20.91 9.89 -2.96
CA ASN A 70 -19.62 10.20 -3.56
C ASN A 70 -18.59 9.19 -3.04
N SER A 71 -18.68 7.95 -3.53
CA SER A 71 -17.66 6.94 -3.28
C SER A 71 -16.32 7.52 -3.74
N THR A 72 -15.33 7.48 -2.84
CA THR A 72 -14.02 8.02 -3.18
C THR A 72 -13.38 7.08 -4.18
N GLU A 73 -13.06 7.58 -5.37
CA GLU A 73 -12.46 6.74 -6.40
C GLU A 73 -11.06 6.30 -5.98
N ILE A 74 -10.86 4.98 -5.93
CA ILE A 74 -9.58 4.35 -5.61
C ILE A 74 -9.01 3.76 -6.90
N ARG A 75 -7.79 4.17 -7.28
CA ARG A 75 -7.09 3.69 -8.48
C ARG A 75 -5.78 3.05 -8.09
N LEU A 76 -5.49 1.90 -8.69
CA LEU A 76 -4.25 1.17 -8.51
C LEU A 76 -3.38 1.25 -9.76
N GLY A 77 -2.11 1.53 -9.54
CA GLY A 77 -1.10 1.61 -10.56
C GLY A 77 -0.13 0.46 -10.52
N TRP A 78 -0.30 -0.51 -11.41
CA TRP A 78 0.61 -1.65 -11.50
C TRP A 78 1.78 -1.34 -12.44
N ASP A 79 2.99 -1.78 -12.09
CA ASP A 79 4.17 -1.63 -12.93
C ASP A 79 4.04 -2.50 -14.19
N LYS A 80 4.33 -1.93 -15.36
CA LYS A 80 4.23 -2.65 -16.64
C LYS A 80 5.36 -3.65 -16.84
N ASN A 81 6.51 -3.42 -16.23
CA ASN A 81 7.72 -4.23 -16.43
C ASN A 81 7.91 -5.26 -15.31
N ASN A 82 7.27 -5.05 -14.15
CA ASN A 82 7.33 -5.92 -12.99
C ASN A 82 5.91 -6.38 -12.62
N PRO A 83 5.44 -7.52 -13.17
CA PRO A 83 4.09 -8.03 -12.89
C PRO A 83 3.83 -8.17 -11.39
N GLY A 84 2.66 -7.67 -10.94
CA GLY A 84 2.27 -7.69 -9.53
C GLY A 84 2.91 -6.63 -8.65
N LEU A 85 3.81 -5.79 -9.18
CA LEU A 85 4.37 -4.66 -8.44
C LEU A 85 3.37 -3.51 -8.44
N LEU A 86 2.85 -3.15 -7.27
CA LEU A 86 2.00 -1.97 -7.09
C LEU A 86 2.89 -0.74 -6.93
N ARG A 87 2.76 0.22 -7.86
CA ARG A 87 3.58 1.45 -7.92
C ARG A 87 2.87 2.65 -7.36
N HIS A 88 1.55 2.74 -7.50
CA HIS A 88 0.80 3.84 -6.92
C HIS A 88 -0.59 3.41 -6.46
N ILE A 89 -1.06 4.05 -5.39
CA ILE A 89 -2.42 3.94 -4.87
C ILE A 89 -2.96 5.37 -4.81
N SER A 90 -3.91 5.71 -5.67
CA SER A 90 -4.55 7.03 -5.67
C SER A 90 -5.96 6.93 -5.10
N VAL A 91 -6.29 7.86 -4.22
CA VAL A 91 -7.60 8.00 -3.59
C VAL A 91 -8.02 9.44 -3.85
N SER A 92 -8.99 9.64 -4.75
CA SER A 92 -9.29 10.92 -5.43
C SER A 92 -8.22 11.37 -6.44
N ALA A 93 -8.47 12.50 -7.12
CA ALA A 93 -7.63 13.00 -8.21
C ALA A 93 -6.23 13.49 -7.78
N GLN A 94 -6.01 13.76 -6.49
CA GLN A 94 -4.79 14.45 -6.03
C GLN A 94 -4.10 13.82 -4.82
N SER A 95 -4.66 12.76 -4.23
CA SER A 95 -4.16 12.17 -2.99
C SER A 95 -3.78 10.72 -3.19
N GLY A 96 -2.67 10.27 -2.62
CA GLY A 96 -2.22 8.90 -2.83
C GLY A 96 -0.87 8.56 -2.21
N LEU A 97 -0.42 7.36 -2.57
CA LEU A 97 0.87 6.80 -2.24
C LEU A 97 1.60 6.42 -3.53
N ASP A 98 2.88 6.77 -3.62
CA ASP A 98 3.78 6.34 -4.68
C ASP A 98 4.91 5.49 -4.12
N LEU A 99 5.23 4.40 -4.81
CA LEU A 99 6.37 3.56 -4.47
C LEU A 99 7.65 4.21 -5.00
N GLU A 100 8.53 4.59 -4.07
CA GLU A 100 9.85 5.13 -4.34
C GLU A 100 10.94 4.27 -3.70
N GLU A 101 12.10 4.20 -4.34
CA GLU A 101 13.32 3.66 -3.73
C GLU A 101 14.12 4.80 -3.11
N LYS A 102 14.16 4.83 -1.77
CA LYS A 102 14.96 5.80 -1.02
C LYS A 102 15.87 5.08 -0.04
N TYR A 103 17.13 5.50 -0.01
CA TYR A 103 18.15 4.97 0.91
C TYR A 103 18.30 3.44 0.87
N GLY A 104 18.09 2.83 -0.30
CA GLY A 104 18.15 1.38 -0.50
C GLY A 104 16.87 0.62 -0.17
N TRP A 105 15.74 1.32 0.09
CA TRP A 105 14.46 0.71 0.47
C TRP A 105 13.32 1.15 -0.44
N ALA A 106 12.56 0.19 -0.95
CA ALA A 106 11.29 0.45 -1.62
C ALA A 106 10.22 0.80 -0.57
N THR A 107 9.71 2.03 -0.61
CA THR A 107 8.80 2.59 0.40
C THR A 107 7.68 3.36 -0.29
N TYR A 108 6.45 3.23 0.21
CA TYR A 108 5.36 4.10 -0.19
C TYR A 108 5.50 5.47 0.47
N ILE A 109 5.52 6.51 -0.35
CA ILE A 109 5.62 7.91 0.04
C ILE A 109 4.29 8.60 -0.29
N GLU A 110 3.82 9.45 0.61
CA GLU A 110 2.58 10.17 0.44
C GLU A 110 2.69 11.36 -0.52
N HIS A 111 1.63 11.58 -1.29
CA HIS A 111 1.37 12.86 -1.93
C HIS A 111 -0.02 13.36 -1.54
N ASN A 112 -0.05 14.55 -0.93
CA ASN A 112 -1.26 15.29 -0.52
C ASN A 112 -2.30 14.48 0.28
N LEU A 113 -1.86 13.52 1.10
CA LEU A 113 -2.78 12.77 1.96
C LEU A 113 -3.29 13.66 3.10
N GLY A 114 -4.61 13.89 3.13
CA GLY A 114 -5.33 14.31 4.34
C GLY A 114 -5.62 13.12 5.26
N GLY A 115 -6.13 13.38 6.48
CA GLY A 115 -6.28 12.35 7.51
C GLY A 115 -7.08 11.10 7.09
N ARG A 116 -8.25 11.26 6.44
CA ARG A 116 -9.06 10.12 5.98
C ARG A 116 -8.36 9.31 4.89
N PHE A 117 -7.85 10.00 3.86
CA PHE A 117 -7.19 9.33 2.72
C PHE A 117 -5.89 8.65 3.11
N ALA A 118 -5.18 9.19 4.11
CA ALA A 118 -4.01 8.55 4.70
C ALA A 118 -4.32 7.16 5.26
N ILE A 119 -5.43 7.02 6.01
CA ILE A 119 -5.84 5.74 6.58
C ILE A 119 -6.22 4.76 5.47
N THR A 120 -7.04 5.18 4.50
CA THR A 120 -7.48 4.32 3.40
C THR A 120 -6.31 3.84 2.53
N THR A 121 -5.47 4.76 2.05
CA THR A 121 -4.31 4.39 1.23
C THR A 121 -3.31 3.54 2.00
N GLY A 122 -3.07 3.88 3.28
CA GLY A 122 -2.24 3.10 4.18
C GLY A 122 -2.75 1.67 4.33
N ALA A 123 -4.05 1.48 4.60
CA ALA A 123 -4.67 0.16 4.73
C ALA A 123 -4.48 -0.71 3.47
N ILE A 124 -4.67 -0.13 2.29
CA ILE A 124 -4.47 -0.83 1.01
C ILE A 124 -3.00 -1.23 0.83
N ALA A 125 -2.06 -0.33 1.08
CA ALA A 125 -0.63 -0.63 0.99
C ALA A 125 -0.20 -1.71 2.00
N MET A 126 -0.75 -1.69 3.21
CA MET A 126 -0.52 -2.73 4.22
C MET A 126 -1.06 -4.09 3.78
N LYS A 127 -2.29 -4.13 3.25
CA LYS A 127 -2.87 -5.36 2.69
C LYS A 127 -2.00 -5.89 1.55
N TYR A 128 -1.53 -5.01 0.65
CA TYR A 128 -0.60 -5.40 -0.41
C TYR A 128 0.68 -6.03 0.12
N VAL A 129 1.33 -5.42 1.11
CA VAL A 129 2.53 -5.99 1.74
C VAL A 129 2.24 -7.35 2.39
N SER A 130 1.09 -7.50 3.05
CA SER A 130 0.66 -8.78 3.62
C SER A 130 0.51 -9.85 2.53
N GLU A 131 -0.13 -9.52 1.41
CA GLU A 131 -0.33 -10.46 0.30
C GLU A 131 0.99 -10.83 -0.40
N LEU A 132 1.96 -9.90 -0.47
CA LEU A 132 3.31 -10.21 -0.96
C LEU A 132 4.01 -11.24 -0.07
N ILE A 133 3.89 -11.10 1.25
CA ILE A 133 4.50 -12.02 2.20
C ILE A 133 3.86 -13.41 2.07
N ILE A 134 2.52 -13.48 2.06
CA ILE A 134 1.80 -14.76 1.92
C ILE A 134 2.13 -15.44 0.57
N ALA A 135 2.31 -14.67 -0.51
CA ALA A 135 2.71 -15.26 -1.79
C ALA A 135 4.10 -15.91 -1.75
N GLY A 136 4.99 -15.45 -0.85
CA GLY A 136 6.33 -15.99 -0.68
C GLY A 136 6.45 -17.19 0.26
N GLU A 137 5.36 -17.59 0.92
CA GLU A 137 5.26 -18.77 1.80
C GLU A 137 4.86 -20.02 1.00
#